data_AF-A0A183VHB4-F1
#
_entry.id   AF-A0A183VHB4-F1
#
_cell.length_a   1.000
_cell.length_b   1.000
_cell.length_c   1.000
_cell.angle_alpha   90.00
_cell.angle_beta   90.00
_cell.angle_gamma   90.00
#
_symmetry.space_group_name_H-M   'P 1'
#
loop_
_entity.id
_entity.type
_entity.pdbx_description
1 polymer ?
#
loop_
_entity_poly.entity_id
_entity_poly.type
_entity_poly.pdbx_seq_one_letter_code
_entity_poly.pdbx_strand_id
1 'polypeptide(L)'
;MPQKRSIVLRPFLRSVPTTYLCEHALEVCKVVTSGEEVTAQELCVFGEQLLRGDTSDEAKRPILRNVWRQISKLPSIRGYVQCSVVWIEFAAKYFSLNELSVMLDCVIKKLLPDRKYEHFYDSLLSIVEKLMNDRLDIADLFATEQFPALIDLFRNDATCVKCATIVLSAFVRAHPMRYSSNFQFANQILGLCKLLHDSLNATSTDKDVKMASMLIERSLDRFDVDVDPERALDFFVDCRASLGNIDSTVAVSFFLFLFFSHVGCFYCNRTSQNALSFGLFSINYNQISLQASYRIQDFDRCKLAVSIHHLQSIIGHG
;
A
#
# COMPACT_ATOMS: atom_id res chain seq x y z
N MET A 1 -5.99 24.54 -38.70
CA MET A 1 -5.84 25.32 -37.44
C MET A 1 -5.51 24.50 -36.18
N PRO A 2 -5.89 23.21 -36.01
CA PRO A 2 -5.64 22.49 -34.75
C PRO A 2 -4.16 22.29 -34.40
N GLN A 3 -3.32 22.06 -35.41
CA GLN A 3 -1.86 21.91 -35.22
C GLN A 3 -1.18 23.14 -34.62
N LYS A 4 -1.69 24.36 -34.85
CA LYS A 4 -1.06 25.58 -34.32
C LYS A 4 -1.25 25.72 -32.81
N ARG A 5 -2.37 25.22 -32.25
CA ARG A 5 -2.66 25.28 -30.80
C ARG A 5 -1.67 24.43 -30.01
N SER A 6 -1.50 23.16 -30.39
CA SER A 6 -0.61 22.25 -29.68
C SER A 6 0.86 22.70 -29.78
N ILE A 7 1.25 23.34 -30.88
CA ILE A 7 2.58 23.91 -31.09
C ILE A 7 2.85 25.11 -30.18
N VAL A 8 1.83 25.91 -29.83
CA VAL A 8 2.02 27.15 -29.04
C VAL A 8 1.72 26.93 -27.56
N LEU A 9 0.59 26.30 -27.24
CA LEU A 9 0.08 26.21 -25.87
C LEU A 9 0.96 25.32 -25.00
N ARG A 10 1.45 24.19 -25.53
CA ARG A 10 2.29 23.28 -24.75
C ARG A 10 3.65 23.91 -24.39
N PRO A 11 4.42 24.51 -25.31
CA PRO A 11 5.64 25.23 -24.95
C PRO A 11 5.37 26.37 -23.99
N PHE A 12 4.28 27.12 -24.18
CA PHE A 12 3.86 28.19 -23.28
C PHE A 12 3.65 27.69 -21.85
N LEU A 13 2.86 26.62 -21.64
CA LEU A 13 2.63 26.04 -20.32
C LEU A 13 3.92 25.54 -19.64
N ARG A 14 4.95 25.18 -20.43
CA ARG A 14 6.25 24.76 -19.90
C ARG A 14 7.18 25.93 -19.61
N SER A 15 7.06 27.03 -20.32
CA SER A 15 7.93 28.20 -20.17
C SER A 15 7.45 29.18 -19.09
N VAL A 16 6.15 29.19 -18.81
CA VAL A 16 5.57 30.09 -17.80
C VAL A 16 6.02 29.66 -16.39
N PRO A 17 6.47 30.59 -15.53
CA PRO A 17 6.80 30.29 -14.14
C PRO A 17 5.62 29.65 -13.41
N THR A 18 5.88 28.59 -12.64
CA THR A 18 4.85 27.84 -11.92
C THR A 18 4.04 28.72 -10.97
N THR A 19 4.67 29.70 -10.32
CA THR A 19 4.00 30.65 -9.43
C THR A 19 2.94 31.47 -10.16
N TYR A 20 3.28 32.05 -11.30
CA TYR A 20 2.36 32.82 -12.13
C TYR A 20 1.21 31.95 -12.68
N LEU A 21 1.53 30.72 -13.09
CA LEU A 21 0.49 29.79 -13.57
C LEU A 21 -0.48 29.42 -12.46
N CYS A 22 0.00 29.21 -11.23
CA CYS A 22 -0.85 28.85 -10.09
C CYS A 22 -1.73 30.03 -9.62
N GLU A 23 -1.20 31.26 -9.67
CA GLU A 23 -1.96 32.48 -9.38
C GLU A 23 -3.12 32.69 -10.36
N HIS A 24 -2.91 32.38 -11.64
CA HIS A 24 -3.91 32.49 -12.71
C HIS A 24 -4.48 31.13 -13.16
N ALA A 25 -4.53 30.15 -12.25
CA ALA A 25 -4.84 28.77 -12.61
C ALA A 25 -6.23 28.59 -13.23
N LEU A 26 -7.21 29.41 -12.85
CA LEU A 26 -8.57 29.34 -13.40
C LEU A 26 -8.63 29.85 -14.84
N GLU A 27 -7.95 30.97 -15.14
CA GLU A 27 -7.85 31.52 -16.49
C GLU A 27 -7.12 30.54 -17.39
N VAL A 28 -5.99 29.99 -16.93
CA VAL A 28 -5.24 28.97 -17.67
C VAL A 28 -6.09 27.72 -17.88
N CYS A 29 -6.82 27.26 -16.86
CA CYS A 29 -7.73 26.13 -16.99
C CYS A 29 -8.80 26.37 -18.07
N LYS A 30 -9.40 27.57 -18.11
CA LYS A 30 -10.34 27.94 -19.18
C LYS A 30 -9.66 27.82 -20.53
N VAL A 31 -8.48 28.39 -20.72
CA VAL A 31 -7.73 28.33 -22.00
C VAL A 31 -7.41 26.88 -22.39
N VAL A 32 -6.89 26.07 -21.46
CA VAL A 32 -6.49 24.68 -21.70
C VAL A 32 -7.71 23.81 -22.04
N THR A 33 -8.85 24.06 -21.42
CA THR A 33 -10.09 23.29 -21.63
C THR A 33 -11.01 23.88 -22.72
N SER A 34 -10.79 25.12 -23.16
CA SER A 34 -11.53 25.76 -24.24
C SER A 34 -10.89 25.47 -25.58
N GLY A 35 -11.41 24.47 -26.31
CA GLY A 35 -10.97 24.13 -27.67
C GLY A 35 -11.69 22.89 -28.20
N GLU A 36 -11.81 22.78 -29.52
CA GLU A 36 -12.42 21.60 -30.18
C GLU A 36 -11.52 20.36 -30.12
N GLU A 37 -10.19 20.54 -30.08
CA GLU A 37 -9.20 19.45 -30.00
C GLU A 37 -8.25 19.65 -28.80
N VAL A 38 -8.75 19.41 -27.58
CA VAL A 38 -7.92 19.38 -26.37
C VAL A 38 -7.04 18.13 -26.38
N THR A 39 -5.73 18.31 -26.23
CA THR A 39 -4.79 17.18 -26.23
C THR A 39 -4.48 16.68 -24.82
N ALA A 40 -4.25 15.37 -24.68
CA ALA A 40 -3.84 14.78 -23.41
C ALA A 40 -2.56 15.42 -22.84
N GLN A 41 -1.62 15.78 -23.72
CA GLN A 41 -0.34 16.37 -23.31
C GLN A 41 -0.52 17.75 -22.67
N GLU A 42 -1.42 18.60 -23.18
CA GLU A 42 -1.72 19.90 -22.58
C GLU A 42 -2.31 19.73 -21.18
N LEU A 43 -3.23 18.77 -21.00
CA LEU A 43 -3.86 18.47 -19.72
C LEU A 43 -2.88 17.90 -18.70
N CYS A 44 -1.95 17.03 -19.13
CA CYS A 44 -0.88 16.50 -18.27
C CYS A 44 0.06 17.61 -17.82
N VAL A 45 0.61 18.41 -18.75
CA VAL A 45 1.56 19.48 -18.43
C VAL A 45 0.92 20.49 -17.47
N PHE A 46 -0.35 20.83 -17.70
CA PHE A 46 -1.07 21.73 -16.80
C PHE A 46 -1.19 21.14 -15.38
N GLY A 47 -1.65 19.90 -15.25
CA GLY A 47 -1.76 19.24 -13.94
C GLY A 47 -0.41 19.13 -13.21
N GLU A 48 0.67 18.79 -13.93
CA GLU A 48 2.03 18.74 -13.37
C GLU A 48 2.51 20.10 -12.85
N GLN A 49 2.20 21.20 -13.55
CA GLN A 49 2.53 22.55 -13.08
C GLN A 49 1.78 22.87 -11.79
N LEU A 50 0.48 22.57 -11.72
CA LEU A 50 -0.32 22.80 -10.51
C LEU A 50 0.13 21.94 -9.31
N LEU A 51 0.70 20.76 -9.56
CA LEU A 51 1.25 19.91 -8.48
C LEU A 51 2.55 20.46 -7.89
N ARG A 52 3.33 21.20 -8.68
CA ARG A 52 4.61 21.81 -8.28
C ARG A 52 4.46 23.15 -7.56
N GLY A 53 3.31 23.81 -7.70
CA GLY A 53 3.04 25.10 -7.06
C GLY A 53 1.83 25.07 -6.14
N ASP A 54 1.53 26.23 -5.56
CA ASP A 54 0.40 26.41 -4.66
C ASP A 54 -0.75 27.10 -5.38
N THR A 55 -1.76 26.31 -5.71
CA THR A 55 -3.03 26.82 -6.26
C THR A 55 -3.99 27.13 -5.13
N SER A 56 -4.80 28.19 -5.27
CA SER A 56 -5.83 28.53 -4.26
C SER A 56 -6.88 27.44 -4.11
N ASP A 57 -7.37 27.21 -2.89
CA ASP A 57 -8.37 26.17 -2.59
C ASP A 57 -9.66 26.34 -3.39
N GLU A 58 -10.09 27.59 -3.57
CA GLU A 58 -11.28 27.97 -4.33
C GLU A 58 -11.17 27.57 -5.81
N ALA A 59 -9.95 27.59 -6.37
CA ALA A 59 -9.70 27.25 -7.76
C ALA A 59 -9.61 25.74 -8.02
N LYS A 60 -9.16 24.94 -7.04
CA LYS A 60 -8.88 23.50 -7.21
C LYS A 60 -10.10 22.72 -7.72
N ARG A 61 -11.26 22.88 -7.08
CA ARG A 61 -12.49 22.12 -7.41
C ARG A 61 -13.03 22.45 -8.81
N PRO A 62 -13.17 23.73 -9.23
CA PRO A 62 -13.50 24.08 -10.60
C PRO A 62 -12.51 23.53 -11.63
N ILE A 63 -11.20 23.59 -11.34
CA ILE A 63 -10.16 23.10 -12.25
C ILE A 63 -10.30 21.60 -12.48
N LEU A 64 -10.35 20.81 -11.41
CA LEU A 64 -10.48 19.35 -11.49
C LEU A 64 -11.74 18.97 -12.28
N ARG A 65 -12.88 19.60 -11.99
CA ARG A 65 -14.14 19.33 -12.69
C ARG A 65 -14.05 19.60 -14.19
N ASN A 66 -13.48 20.73 -14.59
CA ASN A 66 -13.38 21.12 -16.00
C ASN A 66 -12.40 20.23 -16.75
N VAL A 67 -11.24 19.93 -16.15
CA VAL A 67 -10.23 19.07 -16.79
C VAL A 67 -10.70 17.63 -16.87
N TRP A 68 -11.24 17.05 -15.79
CA TRP A 68 -11.71 15.66 -15.79
C TRP A 68 -12.84 15.42 -16.82
N ARG A 69 -13.70 16.41 -17.02
CA ARG A 69 -14.72 16.40 -18.09
C ARG A 69 -14.08 16.29 -19.48
N GLN A 70 -12.96 16.97 -19.72
CA GLN A 70 -12.25 16.86 -21.01
C GLN A 70 -11.50 15.53 -21.13
N ILE A 71 -10.85 15.07 -20.05
CA ILE A 71 -10.17 13.76 -20.02
C ILE A 71 -11.14 12.64 -20.38
N SER A 72 -12.35 12.66 -19.84
CA SER A 72 -13.38 11.66 -20.09
C SER A 72 -13.84 11.57 -21.55
N LYS A 73 -13.64 12.64 -22.33
CA LYS A 73 -13.99 12.74 -23.75
C LYS A 73 -12.83 12.38 -24.69
N LEU A 74 -11.63 12.14 -24.16
CA LEU A 74 -10.48 11.80 -24.99
C LEU A 74 -10.74 10.49 -25.77
N PRO A 75 -10.54 10.47 -27.10
CA PRO A 75 -10.73 9.26 -27.90
C PRO A 75 -9.60 8.25 -27.67
N SER A 76 -8.40 8.74 -27.35
CA SER A 76 -7.23 7.91 -27.10
C SER A 76 -7.23 7.38 -25.67
N ILE A 77 -7.31 6.06 -25.52
CA ILE A 77 -7.19 5.40 -24.20
C ILE A 77 -5.82 5.66 -23.56
N ARG A 78 -4.75 5.71 -24.36
CA ARG A 78 -3.40 6.04 -23.87
C ARG A 78 -3.37 7.45 -23.29
N GLY A 79 -3.98 8.42 -23.99
CA GLY A 79 -4.09 9.80 -23.51
C GLY A 79 -4.92 9.89 -22.23
N TYR A 80 -6.04 9.17 -22.16
CA TYR A 80 -6.87 9.07 -20.96
C TYR A 80 -6.09 8.56 -19.74
N VAL A 81 -5.35 7.45 -19.89
CA VAL A 81 -4.54 6.87 -18.81
C VAL A 81 -3.42 7.80 -18.37
N GLN A 82 -2.70 8.42 -19.32
CA GLN A 82 -1.63 9.39 -19.02
C GLN A 82 -2.16 10.59 -18.23
N CYS A 83 -3.32 11.12 -18.60
CA CYS A 83 -3.97 12.17 -17.82
C CYS A 83 -4.43 11.67 -16.46
N SER A 84 -4.96 10.44 -16.38
CA SER A 84 -5.44 9.86 -15.12
C SER A 84 -4.35 9.79 -14.06
N VAL A 85 -3.12 9.41 -14.42
CA VAL A 85 -1.97 9.40 -13.50
C VAL A 85 -1.78 10.75 -12.82
N VAL A 86 -1.69 11.83 -13.61
CA VAL A 86 -1.44 13.20 -13.11
C VAL A 86 -2.62 13.73 -12.30
N TRP A 87 -3.84 13.54 -12.80
CA TRP A 87 -5.02 14.14 -12.18
C TRP A 87 -5.53 13.35 -10.97
N ILE A 88 -5.24 12.05 -10.89
CA ILE A 88 -5.43 11.28 -9.65
C ILE A 88 -4.43 11.72 -8.59
N GLU A 89 -3.16 12.00 -8.93
CA GLU A 89 -2.21 12.59 -7.97
C GLU A 89 -2.72 13.94 -7.44
N PHE A 90 -3.24 14.79 -8.31
CA PHE A 90 -3.85 16.07 -7.91
C PHE A 90 -5.06 15.88 -6.99
N ALA A 91 -5.94 14.92 -7.30
CA ALA A 91 -7.06 14.58 -6.46
C ALA A 91 -6.62 14.03 -5.10
N ALA A 92 -5.66 13.11 -5.10
CA ALA A 92 -5.09 12.47 -3.92
C ALA A 92 -4.45 13.47 -2.95
N LYS A 93 -3.86 14.55 -3.47
CA LYS A 93 -3.21 15.60 -2.68
C LYS A 93 -4.18 16.62 -2.08
N TYR A 94 -5.29 16.92 -2.75
CA TYR A 94 -6.11 18.09 -2.41
C TYR A 94 -7.59 17.81 -2.13
N PHE A 95 -8.09 16.59 -2.36
CA PHE A 95 -9.51 16.25 -2.25
C PHE A 95 -9.73 15.06 -1.32
N SER A 96 -11.00 14.83 -0.96
CA SER A 96 -11.38 13.71 -0.09
C SER A 96 -11.35 12.38 -0.84
N LEU A 97 -11.37 11.28 -0.07
CA LEU A 97 -11.49 9.93 -0.61
C LEU A 97 -12.76 9.72 -1.44
N ASN A 98 -13.82 10.48 -1.22
CA ASN A 98 -15.05 10.37 -2.02
C ASN A 98 -14.81 10.81 -3.48
N GLU A 99 -14.21 11.98 -3.69
CA GLU A 99 -13.90 12.44 -5.05
C GLU A 99 -12.87 11.53 -5.72
N LEU A 100 -11.88 11.05 -4.96
CA LEU A 100 -10.88 10.12 -5.42
C LEU A 100 -11.48 8.77 -5.87
N SER A 101 -12.38 8.21 -5.06
CA SER A 101 -13.06 6.93 -5.34
C SER A 101 -13.85 7.01 -6.65
N VAL A 102 -14.55 8.12 -6.91
CA VAL A 102 -15.26 8.34 -8.18
C VAL A 102 -14.30 8.33 -9.38
N MET A 103 -13.11 8.93 -9.24
CA MET A 103 -12.11 8.94 -10.30
C MET A 103 -11.51 7.55 -10.55
N LEU A 104 -11.22 6.79 -9.48
CA LEU A 104 -10.73 5.41 -9.58
C LEU A 104 -11.77 4.50 -10.24
N ASP A 105 -13.03 4.60 -9.85
CA ASP A 105 -14.13 3.87 -10.46
C ASP A 105 -14.25 4.14 -11.97
N CYS A 106 -14.09 5.40 -12.40
CA CYS A 106 -14.06 5.75 -13.81
C CYS A 106 -12.91 5.07 -14.56
N VAL A 107 -11.70 5.05 -13.98
CA VAL A 107 -10.52 4.42 -14.58
C VAL A 107 -10.72 2.91 -14.70
N ILE A 108 -11.17 2.26 -13.64
CA ILE A 108 -11.43 0.81 -13.60
C ILE A 108 -12.47 0.46 -14.66
N LYS A 109 -13.63 1.13 -14.67
CA LYS A 109 -14.70 0.87 -15.65
C LYS A 109 -14.26 1.09 -17.10
N LYS A 110 -13.34 2.03 -17.35
CA LYS A 110 -12.83 2.31 -18.70
C LYS A 110 -11.82 1.26 -19.17
N LEU A 111 -11.03 0.70 -18.26
CA LEU A 111 -9.93 -0.23 -18.57
C LEU A 111 -10.30 -1.71 -18.44
N LEU A 112 -11.32 -2.04 -17.66
CA LEU A 112 -11.78 -3.41 -17.46
C LEU A 112 -12.28 -4.08 -18.77
N PRO A 113 -13.07 -3.41 -19.64
CA PRO A 113 -13.51 -4.00 -20.90
C PRO A 113 -12.33 -4.39 -21.79
N ASP A 114 -12.41 -5.58 -22.38
CA ASP A 114 -11.38 -6.17 -23.23
C ASP A 114 -9.99 -6.29 -22.56
N ARG A 115 -9.93 -6.22 -21.22
CA ARG A 115 -8.69 -6.26 -20.43
C ARG A 115 -7.65 -5.23 -20.86
N LYS A 116 -8.10 -4.03 -21.25
CA LYS A 116 -7.20 -2.93 -21.70
C LYS A 116 -6.13 -2.58 -20.66
N TYR A 117 -6.41 -2.80 -19.38
CA TYR A 117 -5.45 -2.60 -18.28
C TYR A 117 -4.12 -3.34 -18.49
N GLU A 118 -4.09 -4.47 -19.21
CA GLU A 118 -2.85 -5.24 -19.45
C GLU A 118 -1.79 -4.43 -20.22
N HIS A 119 -2.21 -3.46 -21.03
CA HIS A 119 -1.30 -2.57 -21.77
C HIS A 119 -0.81 -1.37 -20.96
N PHE A 120 -1.32 -1.17 -19.73
CA PHE A 120 -1.12 0.04 -18.94
C PHE A 120 -0.65 -0.25 -17.51
N TYR A 121 -0.09 -1.43 -17.24
CA TYR A 121 0.36 -1.79 -15.90
C TYR A 121 1.32 -0.77 -15.27
N ASP A 122 2.30 -0.25 -16.02
CA ASP A 122 3.23 0.76 -15.48
C ASP A 122 2.51 2.05 -15.08
N SER A 123 1.48 2.45 -15.83
CA SER A 123 0.68 3.63 -15.49
C SER A 123 -0.23 3.38 -14.30
N LEU A 124 -0.78 2.17 -14.16
CA LEU A 124 -1.58 1.79 -13.00
C LEU A 124 -0.72 1.68 -11.73
N LEU A 125 0.49 1.14 -11.84
CA LEU A 125 1.47 1.14 -10.73
C LEU A 125 1.84 2.57 -10.33
N SER A 126 2.01 3.47 -11.30
CA SER A 126 2.24 4.89 -11.01
C SER A 126 1.03 5.52 -10.29
N ILE A 127 -0.20 5.20 -10.68
CA ILE A 127 -1.40 5.64 -9.94
C ILE A 127 -1.33 5.15 -8.49
N VAL A 128 -1.05 3.87 -8.26
CA VAL A 128 -0.91 3.33 -6.90
C VAL A 128 0.18 4.08 -6.13
N GLU A 129 1.36 4.29 -6.70
CA GLU A 129 2.43 5.04 -6.05
C GLU A 129 1.99 6.46 -5.64
N LYS A 130 1.29 7.18 -6.52
CA LYS A 130 0.76 8.53 -6.24
C LYS A 130 -0.34 8.53 -5.20
N LEU A 131 -1.20 7.52 -5.19
CA LEU A 131 -2.22 7.34 -4.15
C LEU A 131 -1.57 7.15 -2.79
N MET A 132 -0.51 6.35 -2.71
CA MET A 132 0.12 5.97 -1.45
C MET A 132 1.12 7.01 -0.91
N ASN A 133 1.48 8.02 -1.70
CA ASN A 133 2.52 8.97 -1.34
C ASN A 133 2.14 9.81 -0.11
N ASP A 134 2.88 9.62 0.99
CA ASP A 134 2.72 10.28 2.30
C ASP A 134 1.28 10.28 2.84
N ARG A 135 0.50 9.26 2.47
CA ARG A 135 -0.91 9.13 2.85
C ARG A 135 -1.06 8.63 4.29
N LEU A 136 -1.86 9.33 5.09
CA LEU A 136 -2.15 8.98 6.49
C LEU A 136 -3.50 8.26 6.70
N ASP A 137 -4.42 8.36 5.76
CA ASP A 137 -5.75 7.71 5.77
C ASP A 137 -5.76 6.40 4.97
N ILE A 138 -4.67 5.63 5.06
CA ILE A 138 -4.49 4.40 4.28
C ILE A 138 -5.55 3.34 4.58
N ALA A 139 -5.98 3.19 5.83
CA ALA A 139 -6.98 2.20 6.23
C ALA A 139 -8.34 2.51 5.58
N ASP A 140 -8.72 3.78 5.52
CA ASP A 140 -9.95 4.23 4.86
C ASP A 140 -9.88 4.03 3.35
N LEU A 141 -8.71 4.27 2.73
CA LEU A 141 -8.49 3.97 1.32
C LEU A 141 -8.70 2.48 1.01
N PHE A 142 -8.17 1.59 1.84
CA PHE A 142 -8.38 0.14 1.71
C PHE A 142 -9.83 -0.30 1.95
N ALA A 143 -10.61 0.49 2.70
CA ALA A 143 -12.03 0.27 2.89
C ALA A 143 -12.87 0.76 1.69
N THR A 144 -12.33 1.60 0.81
CA THR A 144 -13.01 1.97 -0.44
C THR A 144 -13.02 0.78 -1.39
N GLU A 145 -14.17 0.40 -1.95
CA GLU A 145 -14.26 -0.75 -2.88
C GLU A 145 -13.34 -0.59 -4.11
N GLN A 146 -13.04 0.65 -4.48
CA GLN A 146 -12.31 0.98 -5.70
C GLN A 146 -10.80 0.71 -5.58
N PHE A 147 -10.22 0.86 -4.38
CA PHE A 147 -8.78 0.65 -4.24
C PHE A 147 -8.38 -0.84 -4.30
N PRO A 148 -9.02 -1.78 -3.57
CA PRO A 148 -8.83 -3.21 -3.78
C PRO A 148 -9.15 -3.62 -5.22
N ALA A 149 -10.24 -3.10 -5.81
CA ALA A 149 -10.57 -3.40 -7.21
C ALA A 149 -9.50 -2.91 -8.21
N LEU A 150 -8.80 -1.81 -7.90
CA LEU A 150 -7.65 -1.35 -8.68
C LEU A 150 -6.46 -2.32 -8.53
N ILE A 151 -6.18 -2.80 -7.31
CA ILE A 151 -5.12 -3.79 -7.06
C ILE A 151 -5.43 -5.11 -7.78
N ASP A 152 -6.69 -5.53 -7.81
CA ASP A 152 -7.14 -6.77 -8.48
C ASP A 152 -7.00 -6.72 -10.02
N LEU A 153 -6.73 -5.55 -10.60
CA LEU A 153 -6.39 -5.44 -12.03
C LEU A 153 -5.00 -6.03 -12.33
N PHE A 154 -4.09 -6.06 -11.36
CA PHE A 154 -2.78 -6.69 -11.54
C PHE A 154 -2.95 -8.21 -11.52
N ARG A 155 -2.67 -8.87 -12.65
CA ARG A 155 -2.82 -10.32 -12.80
C ARG A 155 -1.51 -11.07 -13.07
N ASN A 156 -0.48 -10.36 -13.49
CA ASN A 156 0.85 -10.95 -13.69
C ASN A 156 1.61 -10.90 -12.36
N ASP A 157 2.17 -12.03 -11.94
CA ASP A 157 2.98 -12.18 -10.72
C ASP A 157 3.98 -11.03 -10.55
N ALA A 158 4.72 -10.69 -11.61
CA ALA A 158 5.70 -9.60 -11.54
C ALA A 158 5.07 -8.23 -11.24
N THR A 159 3.86 -7.96 -11.76
CA THR A 159 3.15 -6.70 -11.49
C THR A 159 2.46 -6.70 -10.13
N CYS A 160 1.95 -7.84 -9.67
CA CYS A 160 1.37 -8.00 -8.34
C CYS A 160 2.42 -7.74 -7.27
N VAL A 161 3.61 -8.30 -7.42
CA VAL A 161 4.73 -8.13 -6.49
C VAL A 161 5.21 -6.69 -6.45
N LYS A 162 5.31 -6.02 -7.62
CA LYS A 162 5.62 -4.59 -7.68
C LYS A 162 4.57 -3.75 -6.97
N CYS A 163 3.29 -4.02 -7.20
CA CYS A 163 2.18 -3.33 -6.53
C CYS A 163 2.24 -3.52 -5.01
N ALA A 164 2.35 -4.76 -4.54
CA ALA A 164 2.49 -5.08 -3.12
C ALA A 164 3.69 -4.35 -2.50
N THR A 165 4.85 -4.36 -3.17
CA THR A 165 6.05 -3.67 -2.71
C THR A 165 5.84 -2.16 -2.56
N ILE A 166 5.18 -1.51 -3.53
CA ILE A 166 4.86 -0.07 -3.46
C ILE A 166 3.98 0.22 -2.26
N VAL A 167 2.90 -0.54 -2.10
CA VAL A 167 1.89 -0.34 -1.06
C VAL A 167 2.48 -0.57 0.33
N LEU A 168 3.16 -1.70 0.54
CA LEU A 168 3.81 -2.02 1.80
C LEU A 168 4.91 -1.01 2.14
N SER A 169 5.76 -0.64 1.18
CA SER A 169 6.85 0.31 1.43
C SER A 169 6.32 1.69 1.84
N ALA A 170 5.25 2.15 1.19
CA ALA A 170 4.59 3.40 1.55
C ALA A 170 3.92 3.32 2.94
N PHE A 171 3.26 2.20 3.23
CA PHE A 171 2.63 1.96 4.53
C PHE A 171 3.65 2.04 5.68
N VAL A 172 4.77 1.31 5.55
CA VAL A 172 5.86 1.27 6.53
C VAL A 172 6.51 2.65 6.73
N ARG A 173 6.63 3.43 5.66
CA ARG A 173 7.23 4.77 5.67
C ARG A 173 6.34 5.81 6.34
N ALA A 174 5.05 5.80 6.03
CA ALA A 174 4.11 6.83 6.48
C ALA A 174 3.59 6.60 7.92
N HIS A 175 3.61 5.36 8.40
CA HIS A 175 2.94 4.99 9.65
C HIS A 175 3.92 4.45 10.70
N PRO A 176 3.75 4.83 11.99
CA PRO A 176 4.53 4.29 13.09
C PRO A 176 4.11 2.86 13.44
N MET A 177 4.91 2.18 14.27
CA MET A 177 4.50 0.91 14.88
C MET A 177 3.18 1.06 15.65
N ARG A 178 2.37 -0.01 15.68
CA ARG A 178 1.06 -0.03 16.36
C ARG A 178 0.12 1.11 15.90
N TYR A 179 0.12 1.41 14.61
CA TYR A 179 -0.72 2.43 14.01
C TYR A 179 -2.22 2.08 14.03
N SER A 180 -2.59 0.83 13.73
CA SER A 180 -3.99 0.44 13.54
C SER A 180 -4.36 -0.83 14.28
N SER A 181 -5.51 -0.85 14.96
CA SER A 181 -6.09 -2.05 15.57
C SER A 181 -7.17 -2.71 14.69
N ASN A 182 -7.27 -2.31 13.41
CA ASN A 182 -8.26 -2.84 12.49
C ASN A 182 -7.77 -4.15 11.85
N PHE A 183 -8.25 -5.29 12.36
CA PHE A 183 -7.90 -6.62 11.86
C PHE A 183 -8.34 -6.91 10.42
N GLN A 184 -9.41 -6.27 9.93
CA GLN A 184 -9.80 -6.41 8.52
C GLN A 184 -8.73 -5.81 7.61
N PHE A 185 -8.26 -4.61 7.96
CA PHE A 185 -7.16 -3.95 7.26
C PHE A 185 -5.85 -4.73 7.42
N ALA A 186 -5.59 -5.30 8.61
CA ALA A 186 -4.45 -6.18 8.85
C ALA A 186 -4.42 -7.40 7.92
N ASN A 187 -5.56 -8.05 7.72
CA ASN A 187 -5.69 -9.18 6.81
C ASN A 187 -5.48 -8.78 5.34
N GLN A 188 -5.93 -7.60 4.92
CA GLN A 188 -5.63 -7.08 3.59
C GLN A 188 -4.13 -6.85 3.38
N ILE A 189 -3.44 -6.26 4.38
CA ILE A 189 -1.99 -6.09 4.34
C ILE A 189 -1.27 -7.44 4.35
N LEU A 190 -1.73 -8.42 5.15
CA LEU A 190 -1.19 -9.77 5.15
C LEU A 190 -1.29 -10.44 3.76
N GLY A 191 -2.38 -10.20 3.03
CA GLY A 191 -2.52 -10.66 1.65
C GLY A 191 -1.41 -10.12 0.74
N LEU A 192 -1.05 -8.84 0.87
CA LEU A 192 0.07 -8.24 0.13
C LEU A 192 1.42 -8.79 0.60
N CYS A 193 1.61 -9.02 1.90
CA CYS A 193 2.79 -9.67 2.45
C CYS A 193 2.96 -11.08 1.89
N LYS A 194 1.87 -11.84 1.76
CA LYS A 194 1.86 -13.17 1.15
C LYS A 194 2.26 -13.11 -0.32
N LEU A 195 1.76 -12.16 -1.10
CA LEU A 195 2.17 -12.00 -2.51
C LEU A 195 3.68 -11.77 -2.63
N LEU A 196 4.24 -10.92 -1.76
CA LEU A 196 5.68 -10.66 -1.74
C LEU A 196 6.46 -11.91 -1.31
N HIS A 197 5.97 -12.62 -0.30
CA HIS A 197 6.53 -13.88 0.19
C HIS A 197 6.57 -14.95 -0.91
N ASP A 198 5.43 -15.22 -1.55
CA ASP A 198 5.27 -16.28 -2.55
C ASP A 198 6.06 -16.00 -3.84
N SER A 199 6.53 -14.76 -4.03
CA SER A 199 7.40 -14.40 -5.16
C SER A 199 8.85 -14.86 -5.00
N LEU A 200 9.27 -15.19 -3.77
CA LEU A 200 10.61 -15.67 -3.49
C LEU A 200 10.74 -17.13 -3.93
N ASN A 201 11.81 -17.45 -4.65
CA ASN A 201 12.06 -18.78 -5.19
C ASN A 201 13.54 -19.14 -5.10
N ALA A 202 13.92 -20.34 -5.54
CA ALA A 202 15.29 -20.86 -5.45
C ALA A 202 16.36 -20.01 -6.17
N THR A 203 15.95 -19.06 -7.03
CA THR A 203 16.85 -18.14 -7.73
C THR A 203 16.91 -16.75 -7.10
N SER A 204 16.07 -16.47 -6.10
CA SER A 204 16.09 -15.22 -5.35
C SER A 204 17.41 -15.07 -4.60
N THR A 205 17.98 -13.86 -4.63
CA THR A 205 19.22 -13.60 -3.90
C THR A 205 18.95 -13.44 -2.41
N ASP A 206 19.96 -13.66 -1.57
CA ASP A 206 19.89 -13.38 -0.13
C ASP A 206 19.48 -11.92 0.17
N LYS A 207 19.82 -10.98 -0.73
CA LYS A 207 19.38 -9.59 -0.62
C LYS A 207 17.88 -9.43 -0.84
N ASP A 208 17.32 -10.11 -1.84
CA ASP A 208 15.89 -10.07 -2.14
C ASP A 208 15.09 -10.68 -0.99
N VAL A 209 15.54 -11.82 -0.48
CA VAL A 209 14.95 -12.47 0.69
C VAL A 209 14.97 -11.53 1.89
N LYS A 210 16.12 -10.94 2.22
CA LYS A 210 16.25 -9.99 3.34
C LYS A 210 15.36 -8.76 3.18
N MET A 211 15.28 -8.19 1.98
CA MET A 211 14.45 -7.02 1.70
C MET A 211 12.97 -7.33 1.87
N ALA A 212 12.50 -8.45 1.29
CA ALA A 212 11.12 -8.88 1.42
C ALA A 212 10.75 -9.18 2.88
N SER A 213 11.64 -9.87 3.59
CA SER A 213 11.47 -10.23 5.01
C SER A 213 11.32 -9.01 5.89
N MET A 214 12.24 -8.04 5.75
CA MET A 214 12.20 -6.79 6.49
C MET A 214 10.91 -6.02 6.20
N LEU A 215 10.48 -5.98 4.93
CA LEU A 215 9.27 -5.26 4.56
C LEU A 215 8.00 -5.92 5.12
N ILE A 216 7.92 -7.26 5.09
CA ILE A 216 6.82 -8.01 5.69
C ILE A 216 6.77 -7.76 7.20
N GLU A 217 7.90 -7.93 7.91
CA GLU A 217 7.99 -7.71 9.35
C GLU A 217 7.53 -6.30 9.74
N ARG A 218 8.09 -5.28 9.06
CA ARG A 218 7.78 -3.87 9.32
C ARG A 218 6.40 -3.43 8.86
N SER A 219 5.69 -4.25 8.09
CA SER A 219 4.30 -3.98 7.73
C SER A 219 3.37 -4.54 8.79
N LEU A 220 3.67 -5.71 9.33
CA LEU A 220 2.81 -6.38 10.29
C LEU A 220 2.94 -5.81 11.71
N ASP A 221 4.09 -5.27 12.10
CA ASP A 221 4.30 -4.53 13.37
C ASP A 221 3.53 -3.17 13.43
N ARG A 222 2.89 -2.76 12.34
CA ARG A 222 2.03 -1.56 12.27
C ARG A 222 0.65 -1.83 12.84
N PHE A 223 0.32 -3.09 13.13
CA PHE A 223 -0.96 -3.44 13.73
C PHE A 223 -0.85 -3.57 15.24
N ASP A 224 -1.74 -2.87 15.95
CA ASP A 224 -1.89 -3.01 17.39
C ASP A 224 -2.80 -4.21 17.71
N VAL A 225 -2.15 -5.32 18.04
CA VAL A 225 -2.78 -6.60 18.36
C VAL A 225 -3.10 -6.74 19.85
N ASP A 226 -2.69 -5.79 20.70
CA ASP A 226 -2.91 -5.87 22.15
C ASP A 226 -4.37 -5.54 22.53
N VAL A 227 -5.12 -4.95 21.60
CA VAL A 227 -6.51 -4.47 21.81
C VAL A 227 -7.49 -5.63 21.97
N ASP A 228 -7.34 -6.69 21.18
CA ASP A 228 -8.25 -7.86 21.17
C ASP A 228 -7.43 -9.15 21.01
N PRO A 229 -7.12 -9.84 22.12
CA PRO A 229 -6.28 -11.03 22.11
C PRO A 229 -6.84 -12.20 21.30
N GLU A 230 -8.16 -12.36 21.22
CA GLU A 230 -8.77 -13.47 20.49
C GLU A 230 -8.61 -13.25 18.99
N ARG A 231 -8.93 -12.04 18.51
CA ARG A 231 -8.70 -11.67 17.11
C ARG A 231 -7.22 -11.63 16.74
N ALA A 232 -6.36 -11.26 17.69
CA ALA A 232 -4.92 -11.34 17.51
C ALA A 232 -4.45 -12.78 17.28
N LEU A 233 -5.00 -13.76 18.01
CA LEU A 233 -4.70 -15.18 17.78
C LEU A 233 -5.11 -15.63 16.39
N ASP A 234 -6.34 -15.32 15.97
CA ASP A 234 -6.83 -15.66 14.63
C ASP A 234 -5.91 -15.05 13.56
N PHE A 235 -5.55 -13.78 13.72
CA PHE A 235 -4.62 -13.10 12.82
C PHE A 235 -3.24 -13.75 12.78
N PHE A 236 -2.69 -14.20 13.92
CA PHE A 236 -1.41 -14.91 13.95
C PHE A 236 -1.48 -16.30 13.31
N VAL A 237 -2.60 -17.01 13.46
CA VAL A 237 -2.85 -18.26 12.75
C VAL A 237 -2.85 -18.03 11.24
N ASP A 238 -3.52 -16.98 10.77
CA ASP A 238 -3.54 -16.61 9.35
C ASP A 238 -2.17 -16.18 8.83
N CYS A 239 -1.40 -15.42 9.63
CA CYS A 239 -0.02 -15.07 9.31
C CYS A 239 0.83 -16.32 9.10
N ARG A 240 0.69 -17.31 9.98
CA ARG A 240 1.43 -18.58 9.90
C ARG A 240 1.09 -19.35 8.63
N ALA A 241 -0.22 -19.49 8.37
CA ALA A 241 -0.71 -20.22 7.22
C ALA A 241 -0.25 -19.56 5.91
N SER A 242 -0.20 -18.22 5.91
CA SER A 242 0.16 -17.43 4.73
C SER A 242 1.66 -17.31 4.48
N LEU A 243 2.50 -17.33 5.53
CA LEU A 243 3.94 -17.05 5.47
C LEU A 243 4.81 -18.26 5.85
N GLY A 244 4.23 -19.46 5.91
CA GLY A 244 4.92 -20.66 6.39
C GLY A 244 5.93 -21.29 5.42
N ASN A 245 6.04 -20.76 4.20
CA ASN A 245 6.82 -21.37 3.11
C ASN A 245 8.25 -20.78 2.96
N ILE A 246 8.58 -19.64 3.58
CA ILE A 246 9.95 -19.12 3.62
C ILE A 246 10.79 -19.90 4.63
N ASP A 247 11.99 -20.25 4.19
CA ASP A 247 13.06 -20.85 4.99
C ASP A 247 13.17 -20.18 6.37
N SER A 248 13.30 -21.05 7.37
CA SER A 248 13.25 -20.88 8.84
C SER A 248 13.69 -19.57 9.50
N THR A 249 14.42 -18.66 8.86
CA THR A 249 14.98 -17.47 9.51
C THR A 249 13.98 -16.32 9.70
N VAL A 250 13.04 -16.14 8.77
CA VAL A 250 12.14 -14.96 8.72
C VAL A 250 10.89 -15.19 9.54
N ALA A 251 10.22 -16.32 9.32
CA ALA A 251 9.05 -16.70 10.09
C ALA A 251 9.43 -16.83 11.58
N VAL A 252 10.55 -17.48 11.91
CA VAL A 252 10.98 -17.65 13.30
C VAL A 252 11.35 -16.32 13.94
N SER A 253 12.12 -15.45 13.28
CA SER A 253 12.46 -14.14 13.87
C SER A 253 11.24 -13.24 14.04
N PHE A 254 10.33 -13.22 13.05
CA PHE A 254 9.11 -12.44 13.08
C PHE A 254 8.12 -12.91 14.16
N PHE A 255 7.83 -14.22 14.21
CA PHE A 255 6.94 -14.78 15.22
C PHE A 255 7.55 -14.72 16.61
N LEU A 256 8.87 -14.94 16.76
CA LEU A 256 9.53 -14.76 18.06
C LEU A 256 9.56 -13.29 18.49
N PHE A 257 9.80 -12.33 17.59
CA PHE A 257 9.83 -10.91 17.93
C PHE A 257 8.45 -10.40 18.36
N LEU A 258 7.39 -10.71 17.62
CA LEU A 258 6.02 -10.37 18.01
C LEU A 258 5.62 -11.06 19.31
N PHE A 259 6.00 -12.33 19.46
CA PHE A 259 5.74 -13.10 20.67
C PHE A 259 6.45 -12.50 21.90
N PHE A 260 7.75 -12.27 21.84
CA PHE A 260 8.53 -11.71 22.96
C PHE A 260 8.17 -10.26 23.28
N SER A 261 7.87 -9.45 22.26
CA SER A 261 7.56 -8.03 22.46
C SER A 261 6.16 -7.81 23.03
N HIS A 262 5.17 -8.69 22.76
CA HIS A 262 3.77 -8.42 23.11
C HIS A 262 3.18 -9.40 24.14
N VAL A 263 3.56 -10.69 24.11
CA VAL A 263 3.12 -11.66 25.13
C VAL A 263 3.80 -11.43 26.47
N GLY A 264 5.05 -10.97 26.48
CA GLY A 264 5.77 -10.56 27.69
C GLY A 264 5.13 -9.38 28.42
N CYS A 265 4.49 -8.46 27.68
CA CYS A 265 3.77 -7.32 28.26
C CYS A 265 2.39 -7.73 28.80
N PHE A 266 1.70 -8.63 28.10
CA PHE A 266 0.38 -9.13 28.50
C PHE A 266 0.45 -10.00 29.77
N TYR A 267 1.48 -10.85 29.90
CA TYR A 267 1.69 -11.69 31.07
C TYR A 267 2.01 -10.90 32.35
N CYS A 268 2.59 -9.70 32.23
CA CYS A 268 2.95 -8.88 33.38
C CYS A 268 1.72 -8.17 34.02
N ASN A 269 0.58 -8.09 33.33
CA ASN A 269 -0.52 -7.17 33.71
C ASN A 269 -1.88 -7.83 34.00
N ARG A 270 -2.09 -9.15 33.78
CA ARG A 270 -3.37 -9.82 34.11
C ARG A 270 -3.22 -11.26 34.59
N THR A 271 -3.65 -11.53 35.84
CA THR A 271 -4.00 -12.86 36.35
C THR A 271 -5.40 -13.26 35.88
N SER A 272 -5.55 -13.87 34.70
CA SER A 272 -6.81 -14.52 34.30
C SER A 272 -6.56 -15.87 33.63
N GLN A 273 -7.50 -16.81 33.75
CA GLN A 273 -7.45 -18.14 33.12
C GLN A 273 -7.20 -18.10 31.61
N ASN A 274 -7.63 -17.04 30.92
CA ASN A 274 -7.39 -16.87 29.48
C ASN A 274 -5.90 -16.64 29.17
N ALA A 275 -5.13 -16.06 30.09
CA ALA A 275 -3.68 -15.86 29.93
C ALA A 275 -2.92 -17.20 29.97
N LEU A 276 -3.37 -18.17 30.79
CA LEU A 276 -2.78 -19.51 30.87
C LEU A 276 -3.06 -20.33 29.61
N SER A 277 -4.31 -20.31 29.11
CA SER A 277 -4.67 -20.95 27.83
C SER A 277 -3.89 -20.34 26.66
N PHE A 278 -3.74 -19.02 26.65
CA PHE A 278 -2.95 -18.30 25.65
C PHE A 278 -1.46 -18.64 25.73
N GLY A 279 -0.90 -18.73 26.94
CA GLY A 279 0.49 -19.17 27.15
C GLY A 279 0.73 -20.61 26.73
N LEU A 280 -0.19 -21.53 27.02
CA LEU A 280 -0.10 -22.93 26.58
C LEU A 280 -0.24 -23.09 25.06
N PHE A 281 -1.14 -22.33 24.42
CA PHE A 281 -1.25 -22.28 22.96
C PHE A 281 0.03 -21.73 22.36
N SER A 282 0.59 -20.68 22.94
CA SER A 282 1.82 -20.04 22.51
C SER A 282 3.07 -20.90 22.69
N ILE A 283 3.15 -21.67 23.77
CA ILE A 283 4.24 -22.64 24.01
C ILE A 283 4.16 -23.76 23.00
N ASN A 284 2.97 -24.32 22.75
CA ASN A 284 2.78 -25.32 21.70
C ASN A 284 3.09 -24.74 20.31
N TYR A 285 2.67 -23.50 20.04
CA TYR A 285 2.93 -22.80 18.79
C TYR A 285 4.43 -22.62 18.55
N ASN A 286 5.16 -22.14 19.56
CA ASN A 286 6.62 -22.01 19.50
C ASN A 286 7.32 -23.36 19.41
N GLN A 287 6.83 -24.40 20.11
CA GLN A 287 7.42 -25.73 20.06
C GLN A 287 7.25 -26.39 18.68
N ILE A 288 6.11 -26.20 18.01
CA ILE A 288 5.88 -26.67 16.64
C ILE A 288 6.72 -25.86 15.64
N SER A 289 6.77 -24.53 15.79
CA SER A 289 7.63 -23.67 14.94
C SER A 289 9.12 -23.98 15.13
N LEU A 290 9.52 -24.32 16.35
CA LEU A 290 10.87 -24.78 16.67
C LEU A 290 11.18 -26.14 16.08
N GLN A 291 10.27 -27.10 16.20
CA GLN A 291 10.43 -28.42 15.57
C GLN A 291 10.52 -28.31 14.04
N ALA A 292 9.81 -27.37 13.42
CA ALA A 292 9.98 -27.03 12.01
C ALA A 292 11.39 -26.44 11.72
N SER A 293 11.91 -25.59 12.62
CA SER A 293 13.26 -25.04 12.54
C SER A 293 14.37 -26.06 12.82
N TYR A 294 14.16 -27.08 13.66
CA TYR A 294 15.15 -28.12 14.01
C TYR A 294 15.56 -29.01 12.83
N ARG A 295 14.86 -28.93 11.68
CA ARG A 295 15.30 -29.54 10.42
C ARG A 295 16.40 -28.76 9.70
N ILE A 296 16.70 -27.53 10.11
CA ILE A 296 17.67 -26.64 9.47
C ILE A 296 18.67 -26.23 10.55
N GLN A 297 19.90 -26.72 10.42
CA GLN A 297 20.95 -26.59 11.43
C GLN A 297 21.41 -25.13 11.64
N ASP A 298 21.79 -24.84 12.90
CA ASP A 298 22.69 -23.77 13.34
C ASP A 298 22.19 -22.32 13.47
N PHE A 299 21.04 -22.09 14.12
CA PHE A 299 20.77 -20.79 14.76
C PHE A 299 20.49 -20.90 16.27
N ASP A 300 21.50 -20.47 17.04
CA ASP A 300 21.53 -20.08 18.46
C ASP A 300 20.64 -20.87 19.47
N ARG A 301 20.98 -22.15 19.66
CA ARG A 301 20.34 -23.08 20.63
C ARG A 301 20.28 -22.56 22.08
N CYS A 302 21.19 -21.65 22.47
CA CYS A 302 21.37 -21.27 23.86
C CYS A 302 20.41 -20.17 24.34
N LYS A 303 20.03 -19.21 23.48
CA LYS A 303 19.16 -18.10 23.91
C LYS A 303 17.70 -18.50 23.99
N LEU A 304 17.26 -19.41 23.12
CA LEU A 304 15.87 -19.84 23.07
C LEU A 304 15.52 -20.87 24.14
N ALA A 305 16.45 -21.77 24.46
CA ALA A 305 16.28 -22.74 25.55
C ALA A 305 16.13 -22.05 26.91
N VAL A 306 16.88 -20.96 27.14
CA VAL A 306 16.79 -20.16 28.37
C VAL A 306 15.43 -19.48 28.48
N SER A 307 14.90 -18.91 27.40
CA SER A 307 13.58 -18.26 27.42
C SER A 307 12.42 -19.23 27.63
N ILE A 308 12.47 -20.43 27.04
CA ILE A 308 11.44 -21.46 27.25
C ILE A 308 11.48 -21.99 28.68
N HIS A 309 12.69 -22.23 29.22
CA HIS A 309 12.84 -22.69 30.60
C HIS A 309 12.40 -21.61 31.61
N HIS A 310 12.57 -20.33 31.28
CA HIS A 310 12.09 -19.21 32.09
C HIS A 310 10.55 -19.11 32.05
N LEU A 311 9.94 -19.27 30.88
CA LEU A 311 8.47 -19.30 30.73
C LEU A 311 7.84 -20.52 31.43
N GLN A 312 8.46 -21.70 31.35
CA GLN A 312 8.01 -22.90 32.07
C GLN A 312 8.13 -22.74 33.59
N SER A 313 9.17 -22.05 34.07
CA SER A 313 9.35 -21.74 35.49
C SER A 313 8.32 -20.73 36.02
N ILE A 314 7.83 -19.81 35.18
CA ILE A 314 6.79 -18.83 35.56
C ILE A 314 5.41 -19.51 35.61
N ILE A 315 5.13 -20.46 34.71
CA ILE A 315 3.84 -21.18 34.67
C ILE A 315 3.77 -22.28 35.74
N GLY A 316 4.90 -22.88 36.13
CA GLY A 316 4.95 -23.92 37.18
C GLY A 316 4.76 -23.44 38.62
N HIS A 317 4.64 -22.12 38.84
CA HIS A 317 4.44 -21.51 40.16
C HIS A 317 3.09 -20.77 40.33
N GLY A 318 2.15 -20.98 39.40
CA GLY A 318 0.76 -20.50 39.50
C GLY A 318 -0.19 -21.54 40.09
#